data_AF-A0A7H0GUG0-F1
#
_entry.id   AF-A0A7H0GUG0-F1
#
_cell.length_a   1.000
_cell.length_b   1.000
_cell.length_c   1.000
_cell.angle_alpha   90.00
_cell.angle_beta   90.00
_cell.angle_gamma   90.00
#
_symmetry.space_group_name_H-M   'P 1'
#
loop_
_entity.id
_entity.type
_entity.pdbx_description
1 polymer ?
#
loop_
_entity_poly.entity_id
_entity_poly.type
_entity_poly.pdbx_seq_one_letter_code
_entity_poly.pdbx_strand_id
1 'polypeptide(L)'
;MSPITLAAPASGVRKSALARRYTAAHYKHLALYLILAVGIGFRLFHFFYNRSLFIDELYLNISLIKLNFWELATQPLAYEQKAPIVYLWSVKLCVLLFGKGEKALRLFSLICGISALFAFIPVARFYLKEWGVVLAVGLLSLSWATIYHSVEAKQYSAELLATVLGLLLYTRYHNATRLHPLLLWGLAGGFYCGSRSRSSSCWLV
;
A
#
# COMPACT_ATOMS: atom_id res chain seq x y z
N MET A 1 -34.81 -36.93 -48.62
CA MET A 1 -34.07 -35.88 -47.89
C MET A 1 -34.98 -35.33 -46.80
N SER A 2 -34.88 -35.86 -45.57
CA SER A 2 -35.61 -35.34 -44.41
C SER A 2 -34.86 -34.13 -43.83
N PRO A 3 -35.53 -32.99 -43.57
CA PRO A 3 -34.87 -31.82 -43.02
C PRO A 3 -34.49 -32.08 -41.56
N ILE A 4 -33.23 -31.85 -41.24
CA ILE A 4 -32.72 -31.87 -39.86
C ILE A 4 -33.34 -30.67 -39.13
N THR A 5 -34.27 -30.92 -38.22
CA THR A 5 -34.83 -29.88 -37.34
C THR A 5 -33.79 -29.52 -36.28
N LEU A 6 -33.12 -28.39 -36.45
CA LEU A 6 -32.24 -27.80 -35.42
C LEU A 6 -33.11 -27.31 -34.25
N ALA A 7 -33.11 -28.06 -33.15
CA ALA A 7 -33.76 -27.65 -31.91
C ALA A 7 -33.12 -26.35 -31.38
N ALA A 8 -33.93 -25.31 -31.17
CA ALA A 8 -33.49 -24.05 -30.58
C ALA A 8 -33.02 -24.29 -29.12
N PRO A 9 -31.88 -23.70 -28.67
CA PRO A 9 -31.39 -23.92 -27.33
C PRO A 9 -32.33 -23.28 -26.30
N ALA A 10 -32.64 -24.02 -25.23
CA ALA A 10 -33.55 -23.63 -24.15
C ALA A 10 -33.12 -22.30 -23.49
N SER A 11 -33.81 -21.21 -23.84
CA SER A 11 -33.54 -19.85 -23.37
C SER A 11 -33.70 -19.67 -21.85
N GLY A 12 -34.54 -20.48 -21.20
CA GLY A 12 -34.78 -20.45 -19.75
C GLY A 12 -33.56 -20.88 -18.90
N VAL A 13 -32.78 -21.86 -19.38
CA VAL A 13 -31.59 -22.37 -18.67
C VAL A 13 -30.46 -21.33 -18.66
N ARG A 14 -30.35 -20.50 -19.71
CA ARG A 14 -29.37 -19.40 -19.76
C ARG A 14 -29.72 -18.27 -18.78
N LYS A 15 -31.00 -17.91 -18.65
CA LYS A 15 -31.43 -16.83 -17.75
C LYS A 15 -31.17 -17.16 -16.27
N SER A 16 -31.47 -18.38 -15.85
CA SER A 16 -31.21 -18.83 -14.47
C SER A 16 -29.71 -18.93 -14.15
N ALA A 17 -28.89 -19.39 -15.10
CA ALA A 17 -27.44 -19.44 -14.94
C ALA A 17 -26.80 -18.04 -14.87
N LEU A 18 -27.27 -17.08 -15.69
CA LEU A 18 -26.82 -15.68 -15.65
C LEU A 18 -27.22 -15.01 -14.33
N ALA A 19 -28.47 -15.18 -13.88
CA ALA A 19 -28.93 -14.64 -12.60
C ALA A 19 -28.09 -15.15 -11.42
N ARG A 20 -27.77 -16.46 -11.41
CA ARG A 20 -26.92 -17.09 -10.37
C ARG A 20 -25.48 -16.59 -10.41
N ARG A 21 -24.91 -16.35 -11.60
CA ARG A 21 -23.58 -15.73 -11.76
C ARG A 21 -23.56 -14.28 -11.29
N TYR A 22 -24.62 -13.52 -11.57
CA TYR A 22 -24.73 -12.12 -11.17
C TYR A 22 -24.82 -11.96 -9.64
N THR A 23 -25.65 -12.78 -8.99
CA THR A 23 -25.75 -12.79 -7.52
C THR A 23 -24.44 -13.21 -6.88
N ALA A 24 -23.81 -14.29 -7.37
CA ALA A 24 -22.51 -14.74 -6.84
C ALA A 24 -21.40 -13.69 -6.99
N ALA A 25 -21.37 -12.95 -8.10
CA ALA A 25 -20.43 -11.84 -8.28
C ALA A 25 -20.73 -10.68 -7.32
N HIS A 26 -22.01 -10.35 -7.13
CA HIS A 26 -22.44 -9.27 -6.24
C HIS A 26 -22.03 -9.52 -4.78
N TYR A 27 -22.27 -10.72 -4.24
CA TYR A 27 -21.86 -11.06 -2.87
C TYR A 27 -20.34 -11.00 -2.67
N LYS A 28 -19.54 -11.36 -3.69
CA LYS A 28 -18.07 -11.28 -3.63
C LYS A 28 -17.58 -9.83 -3.57
N HIS A 29 -18.15 -8.95 -4.39
CA HIS A 29 -17.84 -7.53 -4.35
C HIS A 29 -18.25 -6.92 -3.01
N LEU A 30 -19.44 -7.25 -2.51
CA LEU A 30 -19.91 -6.81 -1.22
C LEU A 30 -18.98 -7.26 -0.08
N ALA A 31 -18.58 -8.53 -0.05
CA ALA A 31 -17.64 -9.05 0.94
C ALA A 31 -16.29 -8.32 0.90
N LEU A 32 -15.75 -8.06 -0.29
CA LEU A 32 -14.50 -7.31 -0.46
C LEU A 32 -14.64 -5.88 0.06
N TYR A 33 -15.71 -5.16 -0.30
CA TYR A 33 -15.95 -3.80 0.19
C TYR A 33 -16.14 -3.77 1.71
N LEU A 34 -16.82 -4.76 2.28
CA LEU A 34 -17.06 -4.85 3.72
C LEU A 34 -15.73 -5.07 4.47
N ILE A 35 -14.87 -5.97 3.99
CA ILE A 35 -13.55 -6.22 4.59
C ILE A 35 -12.63 -4.99 4.49
N LEU A 36 -12.67 -4.26 3.37
CA LEU A 36 -11.94 -3.00 3.24
C LEU A 36 -12.49 -1.94 4.20
N ALA A 37 -13.81 -1.80 4.27
CA ALA A 37 -14.46 -0.84 5.17
C ALA A 37 -14.11 -1.12 6.63
N VAL A 38 -14.13 -2.40 7.05
CA VAL A 38 -13.75 -2.81 8.42
C VAL A 38 -12.27 -2.52 8.68
N GLY A 39 -11.36 -2.89 7.77
CA GLY A 39 -9.93 -2.64 7.97
C GLY A 39 -9.54 -1.16 7.94
N ILE A 40 -10.20 -0.36 7.10
CA ILE A 40 -10.06 1.10 7.11
C ILE A 40 -10.64 1.67 8.41
N GLY A 41 -11.79 1.17 8.85
CA GLY A 41 -12.42 1.53 10.12
C GLY A 41 -11.49 1.33 11.31
N PHE A 42 -10.82 0.17 11.41
CA PHE A 42 -9.85 -0.07 12.47
C PHE A 42 -8.66 0.89 12.43
N ARG A 43 -8.12 1.18 11.24
CA ARG A 43 -7.02 2.15 11.08
C ARG A 43 -7.43 3.54 11.52
N LEU A 44 -8.61 3.99 11.10
CA LEU A 44 -9.15 5.29 11.49
C LEU A 44 -9.43 5.34 13.00
N PHE A 45 -10.00 4.29 13.58
CA PHE A 45 -10.23 4.19 15.01
C PHE A 45 -8.93 4.37 15.81
N HIS A 46 -7.88 3.63 15.46
CA HIS A 46 -6.58 3.76 16.12
C HIS A 46 -5.92 5.14 15.88
N PHE A 47 -6.13 5.73 14.70
CA PHE A 47 -5.63 7.08 14.39
C PHE A 47 -6.33 8.15 15.25
N PHE A 48 -7.66 8.06 15.43
CA PHE A 48 -8.40 9.00 16.25
C PHE A 48 -8.17 8.79 17.75
N TYR A 49 -7.99 7.53 18.18
CA TYR A 49 -7.58 7.21 19.55
C TYR A 49 -6.25 7.87 19.92
N ASN A 50 -5.38 8.13 18.92
CA ASN A 50 -4.12 8.86 19.07
C ASN A 50 -3.28 8.38 20.25
N ARG A 51 -2.85 7.12 20.20
CA ARG A 51 -1.92 6.55 21.19
C ARG A 51 -0.67 7.43 21.34
N SER A 52 -0.05 7.49 22.50
CA SER A 52 1.21 8.22 22.66
C SER A 52 2.29 7.67 21.72
N LEU A 53 3.19 8.54 21.25
CA LEU A 53 4.32 8.13 20.42
C LEU A 53 5.23 7.16 21.17
N PHE A 54 5.64 6.09 20.49
CA PHE A 54 6.66 5.20 21.03
C PHE A 54 8.03 5.90 21.03
N ILE A 55 8.95 5.45 21.88
CA ILE A 55 10.28 6.08 22.03
C ILE A 55 11.03 6.18 20.69
N ASP A 56 10.96 5.13 19.87
CA ASP A 56 11.58 5.10 18.55
C ASP A 56 10.92 6.07 17.56
N GLU A 57 9.60 6.26 17.66
CA GLU A 57 8.90 7.27 16.86
C GLU A 57 9.39 8.66 17.27
N LEU A 58 9.53 8.92 18.58
CA LEU A 58 9.98 10.21 19.09
C LEU A 58 11.36 10.58 18.54
N TYR A 59 12.32 9.66 18.57
CA TYR A 59 13.68 9.89 18.06
C TYR A 59 13.72 10.32 16.60
N LEU A 60 12.91 9.68 15.75
CA LEU A 60 12.80 10.05 14.34
C LEU A 60 12.11 11.42 14.17
N ASN A 61 11.00 11.62 14.89
CA ASN A 61 10.14 12.78 14.70
C ASN A 61 10.72 14.08 15.29
N ILE A 62 11.61 14.01 16.29
CA ILE A 62 12.35 15.19 16.79
C ILE A 62 13.17 15.83 15.67
N SER A 63 13.85 15.00 14.86
CA SER A 63 14.63 15.47 13.71
C SER A 63 13.72 16.12 12.67
N LEU A 64 12.54 15.55 12.41
CA LEU A 64 11.54 16.10 11.49
C LEU A 64 11.01 17.47 11.93
N ILE A 65 10.86 17.70 13.25
CA ILE A 65 10.36 18.98 13.75
C ILE A 65 11.48 20.05 13.71
N LYS A 66 12.71 19.69 14.10
CA LYS A 66 13.82 20.63 14.25
C LYS A 66 14.48 21.04 12.93
N LEU A 67 14.66 20.08 12.02
CA LEU A 67 15.49 20.29 10.83
C LEU A 67 14.68 20.76 9.62
N ASN A 68 15.31 21.53 8.74
CA ASN A 68 14.76 21.97 7.45
C ASN A 68 14.80 20.85 6.39
N PHE A 69 14.11 21.01 5.25
CA PHE A 69 14.10 20.00 4.17
C PHE A 69 15.50 19.63 3.67
N TRP A 70 16.39 20.62 3.53
CA TRP A 70 17.77 20.42 3.11
C TRP A 70 18.62 19.72 4.17
N GLU A 71 18.46 20.12 5.43
CA GLU A 71 19.13 19.50 6.57
C GLU A 71 18.69 18.03 6.74
N LEU A 72 17.41 17.72 6.51
CA LEU A 72 16.89 16.35 6.49
C LEU A 72 17.57 15.44 5.46
N ALA A 73 18.06 16.02 4.36
CA ALA A 73 18.70 15.28 3.27
C ALA A 73 20.23 15.20 3.44
N THR A 74 20.82 16.06 4.26
CA THR A 74 22.28 16.23 4.34
C THR A 74 22.86 15.88 5.70
N GLN A 75 22.11 16.06 6.79
CA GLN A 75 22.55 15.77 8.14
C GLN A 75 22.10 14.39 8.61
N PRO A 76 22.89 13.72 9.45
CA PRO A 76 22.45 12.51 10.12
C PRO A 76 21.25 12.82 11.02
N LEU A 77 20.25 11.94 11.02
CA LEU A 77 19.11 12.09 11.91
C LEU A 77 19.55 11.81 13.35
N ALA A 78 18.89 12.48 14.31
CA ALA A 78 19.15 12.25 15.72
C ALA A 78 18.96 10.77 16.07
N TYR A 79 19.81 10.26 16.97
CA TYR A 79 19.80 8.88 17.46
C TYR A 79 20.05 7.82 16.36
N GLU A 80 20.84 8.14 15.34
CA GLU A 80 21.26 7.20 14.27
C GLU A 80 20.07 6.53 13.55
N GLN A 81 18.93 7.22 13.52
CA GLN A 81 17.73 6.71 12.85
C GLN A 81 17.89 6.78 11.32
N LYS A 82 17.37 5.77 10.62
CA LYS A 82 17.41 5.71 9.16
C LYS A 82 16.00 5.74 8.61
N ALA A 83 15.75 6.66 7.70
CA ALA A 83 14.50 6.75 6.96
C ALA A 83 14.73 7.29 5.53
N PRO A 84 13.95 6.83 4.54
CA PRO A 84 13.98 7.31 3.17
C PRO A 84 13.69 8.81 3.13
N ILE A 85 14.48 9.52 2.33
CA ILE A 85 14.37 10.97 2.17
C ILE A 85 12.95 11.36 1.70
N VAL A 86 12.37 10.58 0.79
CA VAL A 86 11.01 10.78 0.28
C VAL A 86 9.98 10.72 1.41
N TYR A 87 10.13 9.77 2.33
CA TYR A 87 9.26 9.66 3.51
C TYR A 87 9.43 10.88 4.42
N LEU A 88 10.68 11.26 4.72
CA LEU A 88 10.98 12.39 5.60
C LEU A 88 10.40 13.72 5.07
N TRP A 89 10.57 14.00 3.78
CA TRP A 89 10.01 15.19 3.16
C TRP A 89 8.49 15.18 3.12
N SER A 90 7.88 14.02 2.87
CA SER A 90 6.42 13.90 2.85
C SER A 90 5.81 14.16 4.23
N VAL A 91 6.41 13.60 5.30
CA VAL A 91 5.97 13.87 6.68
C VAL A 91 6.21 15.33 7.06
N LYS A 92 7.35 15.92 6.68
CA LYS A 92 7.63 17.34 6.92
C LYS A 92 6.57 18.24 6.27
N LEU A 93 6.14 17.93 5.05
CA LEU A 93 5.03 18.63 4.38
C LEU A 93 3.72 18.48 5.17
N CYS A 94 3.38 17.29 5.65
CA CYS A 94 2.19 17.09 6.48
C CYS A 94 2.26 17.93 7.77
N VAL A 95 3.42 18.01 8.43
CA VAL A 95 3.63 18.83 9.63
C VAL A 95 3.50 20.32 9.34
N LEU A 96 3.99 20.78 8.19
CA LEU A 96 3.85 22.19 7.80
C LEU A 96 2.40 22.57 7.50
N LEU A 97 1.62 21.67 6.89
CA LEU A 97 0.22 21.92 6.52
C LEU A 97 -0.76 21.76 7.70
N PHE A 98 -0.57 20.74 8.55
CA PHE A 98 -1.50 20.38 9.63
C PHE A 98 -0.98 20.70 11.03
N GLY A 99 0.24 21.24 11.16
CA GLY A 99 0.87 21.60 12.42
C GLY A 99 1.72 20.49 13.05
N LYS A 100 2.32 20.79 14.21
CA LYS A 100 3.28 19.92 14.92
C LYS A 100 2.62 18.82 15.78
N GLY A 101 1.37 18.48 15.52
CA GLY A 101 0.64 17.47 16.28
C GLY A 101 1.05 16.04 15.93
N GLU A 102 0.88 15.12 16.87
CA GLU A 102 1.16 13.68 16.66
C GLU A 102 0.36 13.09 15.48
N LYS A 103 -0.88 13.55 15.30
CA LYS A 103 -1.74 13.16 14.19
C LYS A 103 -1.17 13.56 12.83
N ALA A 104 -0.53 14.72 12.73
CA ALA A 104 0.08 15.19 11.48
C ALA A 104 1.28 14.31 11.08
N LEU A 105 2.08 13.88 12.07
CA LEU A 105 3.21 12.98 11.84
C LEU A 105 2.78 11.59 11.34
N ARG A 106 1.62 11.11 11.80
CA ARG A 106 1.05 9.80 11.42
C ARG A 106 0.20 9.83 10.16
N LEU A 107 -0.25 11.00 9.74
CA LEU A 107 -1.19 11.15 8.62
C LEU A 107 -0.62 10.53 7.34
N PHE A 108 0.66 10.76 7.06
CA PHE A 108 1.31 10.20 5.88
C PHE A 108 1.32 8.66 5.91
N SER A 109 1.72 8.06 7.04
CA SER A 109 1.70 6.60 7.23
C SER A 109 0.31 6.00 7.06
N LEU A 110 -0.73 6.69 7.56
CA LEU A 110 -2.12 6.27 7.42
C LEU A 110 -2.56 6.26 5.96
N ILE A 111 -2.26 7.34 5.22
CA ILE A 111 -2.59 7.45 3.80
C ILE A 111 -1.87 6.35 3.00
N CYS A 112 -0.60 6.10 3.28
CA CYS A 112 0.15 5.01 2.63
C CYS A 112 -0.45 3.64 2.94
N GLY A 113 -0.80 3.37 4.19
CA GLY A 113 -1.41 2.11 4.61
C GLY A 113 -2.76 1.85 3.93
N ILE A 114 -3.63 2.87 3.85
CA ILE A 114 -4.93 2.76 3.16
C ILE A 114 -4.73 2.60 1.65
N SER A 115 -3.84 3.38 1.05
CA SER A 115 -3.53 3.30 -0.39
C SER A 115 -2.99 1.92 -0.79
N ALA A 116 -2.19 1.29 0.09
CA ALA A 116 -1.66 -0.04 -0.15
C ALA A 116 -2.76 -1.10 -0.28
N LEU A 117 -3.85 -0.99 0.50
CA LEU A 117 -4.99 -1.91 0.40
C LEU A 117 -5.64 -1.85 -0.98
N PHE A 118 -5.86 -0.65 -1.51
CA PHE A 118 -6.47 -0.46 -2.84
C PHE A 118 -5.53 -0.89 -3.97
N ALA A 119 -4.24 -0.55 -3.86
CA ALA A 119 -3.22 -0.96 -4.82
C ALA A 119 -3.01 -2.49 -4.84
N PHE A 120 -3.28 -3.19 -3.75
CA PHE A 120 -3.13 -4.63 -3.66
C PHE A 120 -4.24 -5.41 -4.37
N ILE A 121 -5.43 -4.83 -4.56
CA ILE A 121 -6.56 -5.48 -5.24
C ILE A 121 -6.20 -5.98 -6.65
N PRO A 122 -5.67 -5.15 -7.58
CA PRO A 122 -5.29 -5.62 -8.91
C PRO A 122 -4.15 -6.65 -8.87
N VAL A 123 -3.22 -6.53 -7.93
CA VAL A 123 -2.14 -7.52 -7.73
C VAL A 123 -2.72 -8.87 -7.34
N ALA A 124 -3.62 -8.89 -6.35
CA ALA A 124 -4.28 -10.11 -5.90
C ALA A 124 -5.11 -10.76 -7.04
N ARG A 125 -5.78 -9.96 -7.87
CA ARG A 125 -6.53 -10.45 -9.05
C ARG A 125 -5.66 -11.06 -10.13
N PHE A 126 -4.38 -10.69 -10.20
CA PHE A 126 -3.44 -11.27 -11.16
C PHE A 126 -3.05 -12.71 -10.77
N TYR A 127 -2.81 -12.96 -9.47
CA TYR A 127 -2.36 -14.27 -8.99
C TYR A 127 -3.48 -15.21 -8.54
N LEU A 128 -4.59 -14.67 -8.01
CA LEU A 128 -5.64 -15.44 -7.36
C LEU A 128 -6.96 -15.31 -8.11
N LYS A 129 -7.76 -16.38 -8.08
CA LYS A 129 -9.11 -16.40 -8.65
C LYS A 129 -10.17 -16.29 -7.54
N GLU A 130 -11.22 -15.55 -7.84
CA GLU A 130 -12.46 -15.49 -7.06
C GLU A 130 -12.27 -15.17 -5.56
N TRP A 131 -12.56 -16.13 -4.68
CA TRP A 131 -12.48 -16.01 -3.23
C TRP A 131 -11.06 -15.84 -2.72
N GLY A 132 -10.06 -16.30 -3.48
CA GLY A 132 -8.65 -16.09 -3.13
C GLY A 132 -8.28 -14.60 -3.04
N VAL A 133 -8.90 -13.75 -3.87
CA VAL A 133 -8.70 -12.29 -3.82
C VAL A 133 -9.27 -11.72 -2.53
N VAL A 134 -10.47 -12.16 -2.14
CA VAL A 134 -11.15 -11.71 -0.91
C VAL A 134 -10.32 -12.11 0.32
N LEU A 135 -9.81 -13.34 0.35
CA LEU A 135 -8.96 -13.83 1.43
C LEU A 135 -7.63 -13.07 1.50
N ALA A 136 -6.93 -12.88 0.37
CA ALA A 136 -5.66 -12.18 0.36
C ALA A 136 -5.79 -10.71 0.79
N VAL A 137 -6.79 -10.00 0.26
CA VAL A 137 -7.10 -8.61 0.67
C VAL A 137 -7.53 -8.58 2.13
N GLY A 138 -8.29 -9.57 2.60
CA GLY A 138 -8.70 -9.65 4.01
C GLY A 138 -7.55 -9.89 4.97
N LEU A 139 -6.61 -10.77 4.63
CA LEU A 139 -5.40 -10.98 5.42
C LEU A 139 -4.58 -9.68 5.52
N LEU A 140 -4.40 -8.97 4.40
CA LEU A 140 -3.67 -7.71 4.42
C LEU A 140 -4.42 -6.60 5.18
N SER A 141 -5.75 -6.52 4.99
CA SER A 141 -6.61 -5.49 5.57
C SER A 141 -6.77 -5.64 7.09
N LEU A 142 -6.92 -6.87 7.58
CA LEU A 142 -7.21 -7.18 8.98
C LEU A 142 -5.98 -7.58 9.80
N SER A 143 -4.81 -7.72 9.16
CA SER A 143 -3.57 -8.04 9.89
C SER A 143 -3.25 -6.97 10.93
N TRP A 144 -3.02 -7.42 12.16
CA TRP A 144 -2.62 -6.54 13.26
C TRP A 144 -1.37 -5.72 12.91
N ALA A 145 -0.37 -6.35 12.28
CA ALA A 145 0.87 -5.67 11.91
C ALA A 145 0.62 -4.51 10.93
N THR A 146 -0.21 -4.72 9.92
CA THR A 146 -0.49 -3.68 8.92
C THR A 146 -1.33 -2.55 9.50
N ILE A 147 -2.26 -2.85 10.40
CA ILE A 147 -3.06 -1.84 11.12
C ILE A 147 -2.15 -1.01 12.05
N TYR A 148 -1.31 -1.68 12.84
CA TYR A 148 -0.41 -1.03 13.79
C TYR A 148 0.58 -0.09 13.08
N HIS A 149 1.26 -0.58 12.03
CA HIS A 149 2.21 0.22 11.26
C HIS A 149 1.55 1.33 10.43
N SER A 150 0.24 1.25 10.15
CA SER A 150 -0.51 2.34 9.50
C SER A 150 -0.68 3.56 10.41
N VAL A 151 -0.59 3.38 11.73
CA VAL A 151 -0.77 4.44 12.74
C VAL A 151 0.54 4.71 13.49
N GLU A 152 1.65 4.20 12.99
CA GLU A 152 2.98 4.47 13.50
C GLU A 152 3.64 5.57 12.66
N ALA A 153 4.26 6.56 13.31
CA ALA A 153 4.99 7.64 12.63
C ALA A 153 6.36 7.15 12.13
N LYS A 154 6.37 6.01 11.43
CA LYS A 154 7.52 5.37 10.79
C LYS A 154 7.22 5.00 9.34
N GLN A 155 8.30 4.75 8.60
CA GLN A 155 8.32 4.46 7.16
C GLN A 155 7.65 3.14 6.73
N TYR A 156 7.33 2.23 7.64
CA TYR A 156 6.89 0.87 7.30
C TYR A 156 5.67 0.82 6.37
N SER A 157 4.69 1.71 6.57
CA SER A 157 3.51 1.77 5.70
C SER A 157 3.82 2.30 4.31
N ALA A 158 4.82 3.18 4.18
CA ALA A 158 5.30 3.64 2.89
C ALA A 158 6.08 2.54 2.16
N GLU A 159 6.88 1.75 2.87
CA GLU A 159 7.57 0.57 2.31
C GLU A 159 6.56 -0.51 1.86
N LEU A 160 5.50 -0.74 2.64
CA LEU A 160 4.40 -1.62 2.24
C LEU A 160 3.72 -1.12 0.95
N LEU A 161 3.42 0.17 0.86
CA LEU A 161 2.86 0.73 -0.37
C LEU A 161 3.81 0.57 -1.55
N ALA A 162 5.09 0.87 -1.36
CA ALA A 162 6.09 0.78 -2.43
C ALA A 162 6.27 -0.66 -2.93
N THR A 163 6.28 -1.65 -2.04
CA THR A 163 6.34 -3.07 -2.41
C THR A 163 5.11 -3.50 -3.20
N VAL A 164 3.90 -3.10 -2.77
CA VAL A 164 2.65 -3.37 -3.50
C VAL A 164 2.65 -2.68 -4.87
N LEU A 165 3.14 -1.44 -4.97
CA LEU A 165 3.27 -0.74 -6.24
C LEU A 165 4.29 -1.41 -7.16
N GLY A 166 5.42 -1.89 -6.63
CA GLY A 166 6.39 -2.68 -7.38
C GLY A 166 5.78 -3.95 -7.97
N LEU A 167 4.99 -4.68 -7.17
CA LEU A 167 4.23 -5.83 -7.65
C LEU A 167 3.18 -5.44 -8.70
N LEU A 168 2.47 -4.33 -8.52
CA LEU A 168 1.51 -3.82 -9.49
C LEU A 168 2.18 -3.51 -10.83
N LEU A 169 3.33 -2.83 -10.80
CA LEU A 169 4.13 -2.56 -11.97
C LEU A 169 4.63 -3.86 -12.62
N TYR A 170 5.06 -4.85 -11.84
CA TYR A 170 5.39 -6.18 -12.34
C TYR A 170 4.21 -6.79 -13.12
N THR A 171 3.03 -6.89 -12.51
CA THR A 171 1.85 -7.50 -13.15
C THR A 171 1.45 -6.79 -14.45
N ARG A 172 1.72 -5.48 -14.57
CA ARG A 172 1.40 -4.70 -15.76
C ARG A 172 2.46 -4.79 -16.86
N TYR A 173 3.73 -4.95 -16.51
CA TYR A 173 4.85 -4.83 -17.46
C TYR A 173 5.70 -6.11 -17.59
N HIS A 174 5.37 -7.23 -16.93
CA HIS A 174 6.21 -8.43 -16.98
C HIS A 174 6.37 -9.03 -18.40
N ASN A 175 5.42 -8.76 -19.31
CA ASN A 175 5.48 -9.18 -20.72
C ASN A 175 5.98 -8.06 -21.65
N ALA A 176 6.31 -6.88 -21.11
CA ALA A 176 6.74 -5.75 -21.92
C ALA A 176 8.21 -5.93 -22.32
N THR A 177 8.45 -6.05 -23.62
CA THR A 177 9.81 -6.11 -24.21
C THR A 177 10.42 -4.73 -24.50
N ARG A 178 9.71 -3.65 -24.13
CA ARG A 178 10.13 -2.27 -24.43
C ARG A 178 11.05 -1.71 -23.33
N LEU A 179 12.10 -0.99 -23.73
CA LEU A 179 13.10 -0.41 -22.82
C LEU A 179 12.52 0.60 -21.81
N HIS A 180 11.48 1.36 -22.18
CA HIS A 180 10.91 2.40 -21.32
C HIS A 180 10.33 1.88 -19.99
N PRO A 181 9.50 0.81 -19.95
CA PRO A 181 9.07 0.20 -18.70
C PRO A 181 10.19 -0.49 -17.91
N LEU A 182 11.25 -0.99 -18.56
CA LEU A 182 12.46 -1.52 -17.91
C LEU A 182 13.29 -0.42 -17.23
N LEU A 183 13.41 0.75 -17.88
CA LEU A 183 14.03 1.94 -17.29
C LEU A 183 13.20 2.51 -16.14
N LEU A 184 11.87 2.52 -16.25
CA LEU A 184 10.99 2.84 -15.12
C LEU A 184 11.15 1.85 -13.97
N TRP A 185 11.35 0.56 -14.26
CA TRP A 185 11.68 -0.47 -13.27
C TRP A 185 13.01 -0.18 -12.57
N GLY A 186 14.04 0.13 -13.34
CA GLY A 186 15.37 0.48 -12.83
C GLY A 186 15.38 1.78 -12.03
N LEU A 187 14.63 2.80 -12.46
CA LEU A 187 14.52 4.08 -11.77
C LEU A 187 13.64 4.00 -10.52
N ALA A 188 12.53 3.25 -10.55
CA ALA A 188 11.70 3.01 -9.36
C ALA A 188 12.46 2.18 -8.32
N GLY A 189 13.17 1.13 -8.75
CA GLY A 189 14.08 0.37 -7.89
C GLY A 189 15.29 1.20 -7.41
N GLY A 190 15.82 2.08 -8.25
CA GLY A 190 16.93 2.98 -7.94
C GLY A 190 16.56 4.09 -6.96
N PHE A 191 15.35 4.65 -7.04
CA PHE A 191 14.81 5.55 -6.01
C PHE A 191 14.62 4.83 -4.67
N TYR A 192 14.28 3.54 -4.72
CA TYR A 192 14.09 2.70 -3.53
C TYR A 192 15.42 2.24 -2.90
N CYS A 193 16.43 1.94 -3.72
CA CYS A 193 17.75 1.46 -3.30
C CYS A 193 18.74 2.61 -3.01
N GLY A 194 18.59 3.74 -3.70
CA GLY A 194 19.44 4.93 -3.58
C GLY A 194 19.33 5.65 -2.23
N SER A 195 18.27 5.38 -1.45
CA SER A 195 18.18 5.85 -0.06
C SER A 195 18.92 4.95 0.93
N ARG A 196 19.57 3.88 0.47
CA ARG A 196 20.31 2.92 1.31
C ARG A 196 21.84 3.06 1.22
N SER A 197 22.36 3.91 0.34
CA SER A 197 23.80 4.06 0.10
C SER A 197 24.25 5.51 0.30
N ARG A 198 24.44 5.90 1.55
CA ARG A 198 25.42 6.94 1.89
C ARG A 198 25.99 6.72 3.29
N SER A 199 26.97 5.82 3.33
CA SER A 199 28.18 6.04 4.12
C SER A 199 29.30 5.27 3.43
N SER A 200 29.96 5.94 2.50
CA SER A 200 31.36 5.68 2.22
C SER A 200 32.17 6.43 3.28
N SER A 201 33.02 5.65 3.99
CA SER A 201 34.17 6.08 4.79
C SER A 201 33.90 6.51 6.25
N CYS A 202 34.24 5.63 7.20
CA CYS A 202 35.25 5.90 8.25
C CYS A 202 35.35 4.78 9.31
N TRP A 203 36.44 4.00 9.19
CA TRP A 203 37.26 3.28 10.20
C TRP A 203 36.66 2.12 11.04
N LEU A 204 37.19 0.87 11.02
CA LEU A 204 38.49 0.41 11.54
C LEU A 204 38.72 0.84 13.00
N VAL A 205 38.16 0.09 13.95
CA VAL A 205 38.79 -0.60 15.11
C VAL A 205 37.79 -1.65 15.61
#